data_AF-A0A919G8W7-F1
#
_entry.id   AF-A0A919G8W7-F1
#
_cell.length_a   1.000
_cell.length_b   1.000
_cell.length_c   1.000
_cell.angle_alpha   90.00
_cell.angle_beta   90.00
_cell.angle_gamma   90.00
#
_symmetry.space_group_name_H-M   'P 1'
#
loop_
_entity.id
_entity.type
_entity.pdbx_description
1 polymer ?
#
loop_
_entity_poly.entity_id
_entity_poly.type
_entity_poly.pdbx_seq_one_letter_code
_entity_poly.pdbx_strand_id
1 'polypeptide(L)'
;MPDLGAPPGAAPVPAAVARPAAPAAAGRDTEVRPLGVEFTPTGDPEVDAALGRLEVLDGVPTEGHLPVYEDVHQRLGETLAALDRP
;
A
#
# COMPACT_ATOMS: atom_id res chain seq x y z
N MET A 1 -4.41 31.76 -36.56
CA MET A 1 -4.86 30.48 -35.99
C MET A 1 -3.86 30.11 -34.90
N PRO A 2 -4.22 30.13 -33.60
CA PRO A 2 -3.28 29.69 -32.56
C PRO A 2 -2.99 28.20 -32.72
N ASP A 3 -1.70 27.91 -32.79
CA ASP A 3 -1.09 26.59 -32.74
C ASP A 3 -1.41 25.95 -31.39
N LEU A 4 -2.17 24.85 -31.40
CA LEU A 4 -2.38 24.02 -30.22
C LEU A 4 -1.12 23.17 -30.02
N GLY A 5 -0.16 23.75 -29.30
CA GLY A 5 1.01 23.04 -28.80
C GLY A 5 0.59 21.73 -28.12
N ALA A 6 1.13 20.63 -28.60
CA ALA A 6 0.92 19.30 -28.06
C ALA A 6 1.26 19.26 -26.55
N PRO A 7 0.50 18.52 -25.71
CA PRO A 7 0.89 18.33 -24.33
C PRO A 7 2.22 17.57 -24.24
N PRO A 8 3.20 18.03 -23.43
CA PRO A 8 4.45 17.31 -23.25
C PRO A 8 4.22 16.05 -22.41
N GLY A 9 4.65 14.91 -22.94
CA GLY A 9 5.14 13.78 -22.15
C GLY A 9 4.11 13.01 -21.32
N ALA A 10 3.06 12.46 -21.96
CA ALA A 10 2.47 11.24 -21.43
C ALA A 10 3.52 10.12 -21.61
N ALA A 11 4.26 9.82 -20.55
CA ALA A 11 5.09 8.62 -20.50
C ALA A 11 4.22 7.41 -20.92
N PRO A 12 4.72 6.49 -21.76
CA PRO A 12 3.92 5.35 -22.18
C PRO A 12 3.55 4.55 -20.93
N VAL A 13 2.25 4.54 -20.60
CA VAL A 13 1.71 3.56 -19.65
C VAL A 13 2.18 2.18 -20.12
N PRO A 14 2.85 1.38 -19.28
CA PRO A 14 3.25 0.05 -19.71
C PRO A 14 1.98 -0.69 -20.13
N ALA A 15 1.98 -1.21 -21.36
CA ALA A 15 0.89 -2.03 -21.87
C ALA A 15 0.58 -3.10 -20.81
N ALA A 16 -0.67 -3.14 -20.36
CA ALA A 16 -1.12 -4.07 -19.34
C ALA A 16 -0.65 -5.48 -19.73
N VAL A 17 0.32 -6.00 -18.98
CA VAL A 17 0.76 -7.38 -19.15
C VAL A 17 -0.46 -8.22 -18.85
N ALA A 18 -1.00 -8.88 -19.88
CA ALA A 18 -2.13 -9.79 -19.73
C ALA A 18 -1.74 -10.83 -18.68
N ARG A 19 -2.30 -10.68 -17.47
CA ARG A 19 -2.04 -11.62 -16.38
C ARG A 19 -2.48 -12.99 -16.88
N PRO A 20 -1.59 -14.00 -16.92
CA PRO A 20 -2.00 -15.33 -17.32
C PRO A 20 -3.16 -15.77 -16.43
N ALA A 21 -4.23 -16.27 -17.04
CA ALA A 21 -5.39 -16.77 -16.32
C ALA A 21 -4.91 -17.88 -15.38
N ALA A 22 -4.90 -17.58 -14.07
CA ALA A 22 -4.51 -18.55 -13.07
C ALA A 22 -5.44 -19.76 -13.16
N PRO A 23 -4.92 -21.00 -13.06
CA PRO A 23 -5.77 -22.18 -13.03
C PRO A 23 -6.81 -22.02 -11.92
N ALA A 24 -8.06 -22.42 -12.20
CA ALA A 24 -9.12 -22.46 -11.20
C ALA A 24 -8.63 -23.33 -10.05
N ALA A 25 -8.32 -22.70 -8.93
CA ALA A 25 -7.66 -23.38 -7.84
C ALA A 25 -8.70 -24.22 -7.09
N ALA A 26 -8.81 -25.48 -7.49
CA ALA A 26 -9.51 -26.47 -6.69
C ALA A 26 -8.72 -26.64 -5.37
N GLY A 27 -9.30 -26.15 -4.27
CA GLY A 27 -8.75 -26.30 -2.92
C GLY A 27 -7.82 -25.19 -2.43
N ARG A 28 -8.03 -23.92 -2.82
CA ARG A 28 -7.40 -22.81 -2.07
C ARG A 28 -8.16 -22.62 -0.75
N ASP A 29 -7.44 -22.73 0.37
CA ASP A 29 -7.92 -22.20 1.64
C ASP A 29 -8.27 -20.72 1.43
N THR A 30 -9.56 -20.40 1.50
CA THR A 30 -10.09 -19.04 1.42
C THR A 30 -10.08 -18.34 2.77
N GLU A 31 -9.64 -19.03 3.82
CA GLU A 31 -9.51 -18.44 5.14
C GLU A 31 -8.41 -17.38 5.12
N VAL A 32 -8.80 -16.14 5.37
CA VAL A 32 -7.88 -15.05 5.61
C VAL A 32 -7.18 -15.32 6.93
N ARG A 33 -5.87 -15.55 6.88
CA ARG A 33 -5.03 -15.75 8.06
C ARG A 33 -4.22 -14.48 8.34
N PRO A 34 -3.97 -14.15 9.63
CA PRO A 34 -2.99 -13.13 9.99
C PRO A 34 -1.67 -13.28 9.23
N LEU A 35 -1.06 -12.14 8.89
CA LEU A 35 0.23 -12.15 8.18
C LEU A 35 1.38 -12.60 9.09
N GLY A 36 1.21 -12.55 10.42
CA GLY A 36 2.21 -12.98 11.39
C GLY A 36 3.48 -12.12 11.37
N VAL A 37 3.33 -10.82 11.10
CA VAL A 37 4.45 -9.87 11.05
C VAL A 37 4.74 -9.39 12.46
N GLU A 38 5.83 -9.88 13.04
CA GLU A 38 6.31 -9.41 14.34
C GLU A 38 6.95 -8.02 14.17
N PHE A 39 6.41 -7.01 14.86
CA PHE A 39 6.98 -5.66 14.88
C PHE A 39 7.90 -5.47 16.09
N THR A 40 9.18 -5.19 15.82
CA THR A 40 10.09 -4.65 16.84
C THR A 40 9.89 -3.14 16.92
N PRO A 41 9.64 -2.57 18.11
CA PRO A 41 9.43 -1.12 18.25
C PRO A 41 10.67 -0.36 17.80
N THR A 42 10.44 0.73 17.08
CA THR A 42 11.47 1.59 16.49
C THR A 42 12.03 2.58 17.52
N GLY A 43 11.29 2.83 18.60
CA GLY A 43 11.62 3.80 19.64
C GLY A 43 11.04 5.19 19.37
N ASP A 44 10.40 5.41 18.22
CA ASP A 44 9.59 6.59 17.95
C ASP A 44 8.10 6.25 18.14
N PRO A 45 7.39 6.91 19.07
CA PRO A 45 6.02 6.53 19.42
C PRO A 45 5.02 6.79 18.29
N GLU A 46 5.27 7.74 17.39
CA GLU A 46 4.38 8.04 16.27
C GLU A 46 4.55 7.01 15.15
N VAL A 47 5.80 6.62 14.86
CA VAL A 47 6.10 5.51 13.95
C VAL A 47 5.52 4.19 14.48
N ASP A 48 5.74 3.90 15.77
CA ASP A 48 5.25 2.66 16.39
C ASP A 48 3.71 2.61 16.40
N ALA A 49 3.04 3.74 16.60
CA ALA A 49 1.58 3.83 16.51
C ALA A 49 1.05 3.62 15.07
N ALA A 50 1.76 4.13 14.06
CA ALA A 50 1.41 3.91 12.66
C ALA A 50 1.57 2.43 12.27
N LEU A 51 2.65 1.78 12.72
CA LEU A 51 2.89 0.36 12.47
C LEU A 51 1.89 -0.55 13.20
N GLY A 52 1.53 -0.22 14.45
CA GLY A 52 0.54 -0.97 15.22
C GLY A 52 -0.84 -1.02 14.56
N ARG A 53 -1.19 -0.06 13.69
CA ARG A 53 -2.44 -0.14 12.92
C ARG A 53 -2.48 -1.27 11.89
N LEU A 54 -1.34 -1.80 11.48
CA LEU A 54 -1.29 -2.92 10.54
C LEU A 54 -1.85 -4.22 11.16
N GLU A 55 -1.89 -4.34 12.49
CA GLU A 55 -2.56 -5.45 13.18
C GLU A 55 -4.05 -5.54 12.83
N VAL A 56 -4.69 -4.40 12.48
CA VAL A 56 -6.10 -4.37 12.05
C VAL A 56 -6.31 -5.14 10.75
N LEU A 57 -5.27 -5.36 9.94
CA LEU A 57 -5.35 -6.10 8.68
C LEU A 57 -5.40 -7.63 8.88
N ASP A 58 -5.09 -8.11 10.08
CA ASP A 58 -5.11 -9.55 10.36
C ASP A 58 -6.54 -10.10 10.22
N GLY A 59 -6.70 -11.06 9.31
CA GLY A 59 -8.02 -11.64 9.02
C GLY A 59 -8.94 -10.76 8.18
N VAL A 60 -8.50 -9.57 7.75
CA VAL A 60 -9.25 -8.70 6.83
C VAL A 60 -9.02 -9.15 5.38
N PRO A 61 -10.05 -9.27 4.55
CA PRO A 61 -9.87 -9.62 3.15
C PRO A 61 -9.20 -8.45 2.38
N THR A 62 -8.50 -8.74 1.29
CA THR A 62 -7.61 -7.78 0.62
C THR A 62 -8.33 -6.52 0.11
N GLU A 63 -9.64 -6.60 -0.15
CA GLU A 63 -10.47 -5.46 -0.54
C GLU A 63 -10.56 -4.40 0.58
N GLY A 64 -10.41 -4.81 1.83
CA GLY A 64 -10.42 -3.94 3.00
C GLY A 64 -9.05 -3.39 3.38
N HIS A 65 -7.97 -3.83 2.73
CA HIS A 65 -6.61 -3.44 3.10
C HIS A 65 -6.22 -2.04 2.65
N LEU A 66 -6.69 -1.64 1.47
CA LEU A 66 -6.33 -0.38 0.83
C LEU A 66 -6.50 0.86 1.75
N PRO A 67 -7.67 1.10 2.37
CA PRO A 67 -7.83 2.30 3.22
C PRO A 67 -6.91 2.31 4.44
N VAL A 68 -6.54 1.14 4.97
CA VAL A 68 -5.62 1.03 6.12
C VAL A 68 -4.19 1.30 5.67
N TYR A 69 -3.77 0.74 4.53
CA TYR A 69 -2.44 1.02 3.98
C TYR A 69 -2.24 2.50 3.64
N GLU A 70 -3.24 3.16 3.07
CA GLU A 70 -3.18 4.59 2.76
C GLU A 70 -3.08 5.46 4.02
N ASP A 71 -3.83 5.13 5.08
CA ASP A 71 -3.73 5.85 6.36
C ASP A 71 -2.36 5.64 7.02
N VAL A 72 -1.83 4.41 7.01
CA VAL A 72 -0.50 4.11 7.56
C VAL A 72 0.59 4.82 6.76
N HIS A 73 0.52 4.80 5.42
CA HIS A 73 1.48 5.49 4.57
C HIS A 73 1.46 7.00 4.79
N GLN A 74 0.28 7.62 4.88
CA GLN A 74 0.19 9.06 5.11
C GLN A 74 0.80 9.45 6.47
N ARG A 75 0.42 8.75 7.55
CA ARG A 75 0.96 9.02 8.89
C ARG A 75 2.47 8.83 8.96
N LEU A 76 2.96 7.72 8.42
CA LEU A 76 4.39 7.44 8.43
C LEU A 76 5.16 8.48 7.62
N GLY A 77 4.63 8.90 6.47
CA GLY A 77 5.21 9.97 5.65
C GLY A 77 5.26 11.30 6.38
N GLU A 78 4.18 11.68 7.08
CA GLU A 78 4.11 12.90 7.88
C GLU A 78 5.10 12.89 9.04
N THR A 79 5.15 11.80 9.82
CA THR A 79 6.08 11.64 10.94
C THR A 79 7.53 11.70 10.48
N LEU A 80 7.89 10.94 9.44
CA LEU A 80 9.26 10.94 8.92
C LEU A 80 9.65 12.32 8.35
N ALA A 81 8.73 13.00 7.67
CA ALA A 81 8.97 14.36 7.20
C ALA A 81 9.10 15.38 8.34
N ALA A 82 8.46 15.16 9.49
CA ALA A 82 8.62 15.99 10.68
C ALA A 82 9.99 15.76 11.34
N LEU A 83 10.45 14.50 11.42
CA LEU A 83 11.76 14.14 11.96
C LEU A 83 12.93 14.66 11.10
N ASP A 84 12.73 14.84 9.80
CA ASP A 84 13.75 15.39 8.89
C ASP A 84 13.94 16.91 9.03
N ARG A 85 13.04 17.61 9.74
CA ARG A 85 13.18 19.05 9.97
C ARG A 85 14.17 19.32 11.11
N PRO A 86 15.12 20.26 10.92
CA PRO A 86 16.16 20.58 11.90
C PRO A 86 15.62 21.30 13.15
#